data_AF-A0A8X6J4D0-F1
#
_entry.id   AF-A0A8X6J4D0-F1
#
_cell.length_a   1.000
_cell.length_b   1.000
_cell.length_c   1.000
_cell.angle_alpha   90.00
_cell.angle_beta   90.00
_cell.angle_gamma   90.00
#
_symmetry.space_group_name_H-M   'P 1'
#
loop_
_entity.id
_entity.type
_entity.pdbx_description
1 polymer ?
#
loop_
_entity_poly.entity_id
_entity_poly.type
_entity_poly.pdbx_seq_one_letter_code
_entity_poly.pdbx_strand_id
1 'polypeptide(L)'
;MRFDNQPHNLLWEEMDSAFYRTGYGRSVIGWESDIKTYNQDDITRFHDNYYHPGNAILLIVGDVEFDEVVKLAEEKYGEIKAKPVMRHYPNQDPVHNAGLS
;
A
#
# COMPACT_ATOMS: atom_id res chain seq x y z
N MET A 1 -20.14 -9.03 -0.04
CA MET A 1 -19.31 -8.26 0.91
C MET A 1 -20.08 -7.00 1.31
N ARG A 2 -19.67 -6.20 2.30
CA ARG A 2 -20.45 -5.01 2.75
C ARG A 2 -20.33 -3.79 1.81
N PHE A 3 -19.57 -3.92 0.71
CA PHE A 3 -19.24 -2.84 -0.23
C PHE A 3 -20.10 -2.83 -1.51
N ASP A 4 -20.80 -3.93 -1.81
CA ASP A 4 -21.43 -4.19 -3.12
C ASP A 4 -22.80 -3.50 -3.33
N ASN A 5 -23.37 -2.89 -2.27
CA ASN A 5 -24.77 -2.43 -2.28
C ASN A 5 -24.90 -0.89 -2.26
N GLN A 6 -23.88 -0.17 -2.74
CA GLN A 6 -23.90 1.29 -2.83
C GLN A 6 -23.64 1.74 -4.28
N PRO A 7 -24.59 2.42 -4.94
CA PRO A 7 -24.48 2.80 -6.36
C PRO A 7 -23.25 3.63 -6.71
N HIS A 8 -22.72 4.40 -5.76
CA HIS A 8 -21.52 5.21 -5.98
C HIS A 8 -20.26 4.35 -6.12
N ASN A 9 -20.16 3.21 -5.41
CA ASN A 9 -18.99 2.35 -5.46
C ASN A 9 -18.86 1.66 -6.81
N LEU A 10 -19.97 1.22 -7.40
CA LEU A 10 -19.98 0.60 -8.73
C LEU A 10 -19.50 1.58 -9.82
N LEU A 11 -19.89 2.86 -9.72
CA LEU A 11 -19.39 3.89 -10.64
C LEU A 11 -17.88 4.15 -10.45
N TRP A 12 -17.41 4.15 -9.21
CA TRP A 12 -15.98 4.29 -8.91
C TRP A 12 -15.17 3.09 -9.41
N GLU A 13 -15.66 1.87 -9.21
CA GLU A 13 -15.02 0.64 -9.71
C GLU A 13 -14.90 0.64 -11.23
N GLU A 14 -15.95 1.06 -11.95
CA GLU A 14 -15.91 1.13 -13.41
C GLU A 14 -15.01 2.25 -13.92
N MET A 15 -14.90 3.36 -13.19
CA MET A 15 -13.95 4.43 -13.52
C MET A 15 -12.51 4.02 -13.24
N ASP A 16 -12.25 3.31 -12.15
CA ASP A 16 -10.92 2.78 -11.81
C ASP A 16 -10.52 1.67 -12.79
N SER A 17 -11.47 0.88 -13.29
CA SER A 17 -11.21 -0.14 -14.32
C SER A 17 -10.69 0.49 -15.62
N ALA A 18 -11.09 1.73 -15.97
CA ALA A 18 -10.52 2.45 -17.11
C ALA A 18 -9.01 2.73 -16.95
N PHE A 19 -8.51 2.74 -15.71
CA PHE A 19 -7.11 2.89 -15.35
C PHE A 19 -6.38 1.56 -15.12
N TYR A 20 -6.95 0.40 -15.51
CA TYR A 20 -6.38 -0.94 -15.23
C TYR A 20 -4.94 -1.18 -15.69
N ARG A 21 -4.44 -0.40 -16.65
CA ARG A 21 -3.04 -0.44 -17.11
C ARG A 21 -2.08 0.39 -16.24
N THR A 22 -2.61 1.03 -15.21
CA THR A 22 -1.90 1.87 -14.26
C THR A 22 -2.18 1.35 -12.86
N GLY A 23 -1.35 1.72 -11.89
CA GLY A 23 -1.50 1.27 -10.51
C GLY A 23 -2.78 1.78 -9.84
N TYR A 24 -3.43 2.77 -10.45
CA TYR A 24 -4.67 3.35 -9.99
C TYR A 24 -5.90 2.48 -10.30
N GLY A 25 -5.81 1.53 -11.23
CA GLY A 25 -6.89 0.58 -11.50
C GLY A 25 -6.93 -0.62 -10.55
N ARG A 26 -6.04 -0.67 -9.56
CA ARG A 26 -6.04 -1.71 -8.53
C ARG A 26 -6.90 -1.27 -7.35
N SER A 27 -7.92 -2.05 -7.03
CA SER A 27 -8.70 -1.85 -5.81
C SER A 27 -7.81 -1.91 -4.57
N VAL A 28 -8.03 -1.01 -3.61
CA VAL A 28 -7.26 -0.93 -2.35
C VAL A 28 -7.35 -2.22 -1.55
N ILE A 29 -8.51 -2.90 -1.58
CA ILE A 29 -8.68 -4.20 -0.89
C ILE A 29 -8.09 -5.37 -1.70
N GLY A 30 -7.88 -5.18 -3.00
CA GLY A 30 -7.48 -6.23 -3.95
C GLY A 30 -8.66 -7.07 -4.45
N TRP A 31 -8.41 -7.92 -5.44
CA TRP A 31 -9.43 -8.81 -5.99
C TRP A 31 -9.53 -10.10 -5.17
N GLU A 32 -10.75 -10.62 -4.99
CA GLU A 32 -10.96 -11.85 -4.21
C GLU A 32 -10.15 -13.04 -4.75
N SER A 33 -9.98 -13.12 -6.08
CA SER A 33 -9.12 -14.12 -6.73
C SER A 33 -7.69 -14.08 -6.23
N ASP A 34 -7.15 -12.88 -6.05
CA ASP A 34 -5.74 -12.65 -5.72
C ASP A 34 -5.50 -12.86 -4.23
N ILE A 35 -6.42 -12.34 -3.39
CA ILE A 35 -6.38 -12.48 -1.94
C ILE A 35 -6.34 -13.96 -1.53
N LYS A 36 -7.10 -14.82 -2.22
CA LYS A 36 -7.11 -16.28 -1.96
C LYS A 36 -5.79 -16.97 -2.28
N THR A 37 -4.90 -16.34 -3.06
CA THR A 37 -3.60 -16.92 -3.43
C THR A 37 -2.46 -16.49 -2.52
N TYR A 38 -2.64 -15.43 -1.73
CA TYR A 38 -1.59 -14.92 -0.86
C TYR A 38 -1.26 -15.89 0.28
N ASN A 39 0.03 -16.02 0.55
CA ASN A 39 0.57 -16.76 1.69
C ASN A 39 1.37 -15.84 2.62
N GLN A 40 1.85 -16.40 3.74
CA GLN A 40 2.61 -15.65 4.74
C GLN A 40 3.91 -15.06 4.18
N ASP A 41 4.61 -15.75 3.29
CA ASP A 41 5.85 -15.28 2.70
C ASP A 41 5.62 -14.06 1.79
N ASP A 42 4.46 -13.98 1.14
CA ASP A 42 4.05 -12.82 0.36
C ASP A 42 3.87 -11.58 1.24
N ILE A 43 3.24 -11.76 2.40
CA ILE A 43 3.02 -10.68 3.38
C ILE A 43 4.35 -10.22 3.97
N THR A 44 5.20 -11.15 4.41
CA THR A 44 6.52 -10.82 4.96
C THR A 44 7.37 -10.09 3.92
N ARG A 45 7.38 -10.58 2.68
CA ARG A 45 8.12 -9.94 1.57
C ARG A 45 7.59 -8.54 1.27
N PHE A 46 6.28 -8.34 1.28
CA PHE A 46 5.69 -7.01 1.11
C PHE A 46 6.13 -6.07 2.24
N HIS A 47 6.02 -6.49 3.50
CA HIS A 47 6.46 -5.71 4.64
C HIS A 47 7.95 -5.34 4.54
N ASP A 48 8.82 -6.31 4.27
CA ASP A 48 10.26 -6.10 4.20
C ASP A 48 10.70 -5.16 3.07
N ASN A 49 9.93 -5.10 1.99
CA ASN A 49 10.20 -4.26 0.83
C ASN A 49 9.72 -2.82 1.01
N TYR A 50 8.62 -2.60 1.74
CA TYR A 50 7.95 -1.30 1.78
C TYR A 50 7.99 -0.62 3.15
N TYR A 51 8.13 -1.36 4.25
CA TYR A 51 8.14 -0.83 5.63
C TYR A 51 9.57 -0.69 6.16
N HIS A 52 10.27 0.34 5.72
CA HIS A 52 11.61 0.68 6.19
C HIS A 52 11.81 2.22 6.21
N PRO A 53 12.75 2.76 7.01
CA PRO A 53 12.92 4.21 7.18
C PRO A 53 13.28 4.94 5.89
N GLY A 54 13.95 4.28 4.94
CA GLY A 54 14.18 4.83 3.59
C GLY A 54 12.91 5.12 2.77
N ASN A 55 11.73 4.61 3.18
CA ASN A 55 10.43 4.78 2.52
C ASN A 55 9.36 5.37 3.47
N ALA A 56 9.75 5.96 4.60
CA ALA A 56 8.82 6.47 5.61
C ALA A 56 9.13 7.92 6.00
N ILE A 57 8.10 8.65 6.42
CA ILE A 57 8.22 10.01 6.95
C ILE A 57 7.52 10.05 8.32
N LEU A 58 8.24 10.52 9.34
CA LEU A 58 7.69 10.77 10.67
C LEU A 58 7.29 12.25 10.79
N LEU A 59 6.02 12.51 11.07
CA LEU A 59 5.49 13.86 11.30
C LEU A 59 5.08 14.00 12.76
N ILE A 60 5.62 15.01 13.45
CA ILE A 60 5.31 15.32 14.85
C ILE A 60 4.89 16.79 14.92
N VAL A 61 3.73 17.04 15.53
CA VAL A 61 3.14 18.39 15.63
C VAL A 61 2.57 18.57 17.02
N GLY A 62 2.95 19.67 17.68
CA GLY A 62 2.50 20.00 19.03
C GLY A 62 3.51 20.88 19.77
N ASP A 63 3.35 20.95 21.08
CA ASP A 63 4.32 21.54 22.01
C ASP A 63 5.43 20.52 22.28
N VAL A 64 6.49 20.58 21.47
CA VAL A 64 7.61 19.62 21.53
C VAL A 64 8.94 20.34 21.31
N GLU A 65 9.96 19.87 22.02
CA GLU A 65 11.33 20.31 21.81
C GLU A 65 12.02 19.44 20.74
N PHE A 66 12.63 20.10 19.75
CA PHE A 66 13.19 19.43 18.58
C PHE A 66 14.26 18.39 18.93
N ASP A 67 15.20 18.75 19.81
CA ASP A 67 16.32 17.88 20.16
C ASP A 67 15.86 16.62 20.92
N GLU A 68 14.83 16.74 21.75
CA GLU A 68 14.24 15.60 22.45
C GLU A 68 13.56 14.65 21.46
N VAL A 69 12.83 15.20 20.49
CA VAL A 69 12.17 14.44 19.43
C VAL A 69 13.19 13.70 18.56
N VAL A 70 14.27 14.35 18.15
CA VAL A 70 15.33 13.71 17.36
C VAL A 70 15.96 12.57 18.14
N LYS A 71 16.32 12.80 19.40
CA LYS A 71 16.90 11.76 20.26
C LYS A 71 15.98 10.55 20.41
N LEU A 72 14.68 10.77 20.63
CA LEU A 72 13.69 9.70 20.73
C LEU A 72 13.53 8.96 19.40
N ALA A 73 13.52 9.68 18.27
CA ALA A 73 13.44 9.07 16.96
C ALA A 73 14.66 8.17 16.67
N GLU A 74 15.86 8.61 17.02
CA GLU A 74 17.09 7.82 16.93
C GLU A 74 17.03 6.59 17.85
N GLU A 75 16.58 6.75 19.10
CA GLU A 75 16.44 5.63 20.05
C GLU A 75 15.44 4.57 19.57
N LYS A 76 14.29 4.99 19.01
CA LYS A 76 13.22 4.06 18.63
C LYS A 76 13.38 3.48 17.23
N TYR A 77 13.90 4.24 16.29
CA TYR A 77 13.92 3.87 14.87
C TYR A 77 15.32 3.79 14.27
N GLY A 78 16.36 4.29 14.96
CA GLY A 78 17.72 4.36 14.43
C GLY A 78 18.37 3.00 14.15
N GLU A 79 17.92 1.94 14.82
CA GLU A 79 18.40 0.57 14.58
C GLU A 79 17.84 -0.04 13.29
N ILE A 80 16.70 0.46 12.79
CA ILE A 80 16.03 -0.09 11.61
C ILE A 80 16.84 0.28 10.36
N LYS A 81 17.26 -0.73 9.60
CA LYS A 81 18.07 -0.50 8.40
C LYS A 81 17.23 0.10 7.28
N ALA A 82 17.72 1.22 6.73
CA ALA A 82 17.19 1.76 5.49
C ALA A 82 17.52 0.84 4.31
N LYS A 83 16.60 0.74 3.36
CA LYS A 83 16.77 0.04 2.09
C LYS A 83 16.46 0.99 0.93
N PRO A 84 16.95 0.72 -0.29
CA PRO A 84 16.53 1.46 -1.47
C PRO A 84 15.03 1.27 -1.74
N VAL A 85 14.32 2.35 -2.04
CA VAL A 85 12.89 2.29 -2.38
C VAL A 85 12.73 1.66 -3.76
N MET A 86 12.07 0.49 -3.81
CA MET A 86 11.66 -0.11 -5.07
C MET A 86 10.40 0.60 -5.59
N ARG A 87 10.56 1.45 -6.60
CA ARG A 87 9.42 2.00 -7.35
C ARG A 87 8.97 0.96 -8.37
N HIS A 88 7.85 0.32 -8.10
CA HIS A 88 7.21 -0.56 -9.07
C HIS A 88 6.30 0.27 -9.98
N TYR A 89 6.65 0.37 -11.26
CA TYR A 89 5.78 0.97 -12.26
C TYR A 89 4.91 -0.14 -12.87
N PRO A 90 3.59 -0.11 -12.67
CA PRO A 90 2.65 -1.21 -12.92
C PRO A 90 2.32 -1.44 -14.40
N ASN A 91 3.27 -1.19 -15.31
CA ASN A 91 3.01 -1.22 -16.75
C ASN A 91 2.63 -2.61 -17.30
N GLN A 92 2.63 -3.67 -16.49
CA GLN A 92 2.25 -5.03 -16.89
C GLN A 92 1.67 -5.87 -15.75
N ASP A 93 0.61 -5.39 -15.10
CA ASP A 93 -0.19 -6.32 -14.29
C ASP A 93 -1.00 -7.25 -15.20
N PRO A 94 -1.08 -8.55 -14.86
CA PRO A 94 -1.93 -9.46 -15.61
C PRO A 94 -3.37 -8.94 -15.59
N VAL A 95 -4.11 -9.21 -16.67
CA VAL A 95 -5.54 -8.89 -16.74
C VAL A 95 -6.23 -9.58 -15.56
N HIS A 96 -6.59 -8.80 -14.54
CA HIS A 96 -7.38 -9.29 -13.42
C HIS A 96 -8.80 -9.47 -13.97
N ASN A 97 -9.27 -10.72 -14.01
CA ASN A 97 -10.65 -11.01 -14.33
C ASN A 97 -11.51 -10.58 -13.14
N ALA A 98 -11.81 -9.28 -13.06
CA ALA A 98 -12.97 -8.81 -12.32
C ALA A 98 -14.15 -9.59 -12.90
N GLY A 99 -14.72 -10.51 -12.12
CA GLY A 99 -15.79 -11.38 -12.55
C GLY A 99 -17.06 -10.59 -12.82
N LEU A 100 -17.09 -9.86 -13.94
CA LEU A 100 -18.27 -9.24 -14.51
C LEU A 100 -19.16 -10.38 -15.02
N SER A 101 -20.02 -10.86 -14.13
CA SER A 101 -21.28 -11.54 -14.46
C SER A 101 -22.43 -10.58 -14.30
#